data_AF-A0A8T0QBN9-F1
#
_entry.id   AF-A0A8T0QBN9-F1
#
_cell.length_a   1.000
_cell.length_b   1.000
_cell.length_c   1.000
_cell.angle_alpha   90.00
_cell.angle_beta   90.00
_cell.angle_gamma   90.00
#
_symmetry.space_group_name_H-M   'P 1'
#
loop_
_entity.id
_entity.type
_entity.pdbx_description
1 polymer ?
#
loop_
_entity_poly.entity_id
_entity_poly.type
_entity_poly.pdbx_seq_one_letter_code
_entity_poly.pdbx_strand_id
1 'polypeptide(L)'
;MAAHVDPLVVGRVIGDVVDLFVPTVAMSVRFGTKDLTNGCEIKPSIAADPPAAQIAGRGDDLFTLVMTDPDAPSPSEPSMREWLH
;
A
#
# COMPACT_ATOMS: atom_id res chain seq x y z
N MET A 1 14.49 -2.17 -14.64
CA MET A 1 13.34 -2.93 -14.08
C MET A 1 13.56 -3.29 -12.60
N ALA A 2 14.09 -2.37 -11.77
CA ALA A 2 14.33 -2.61 -10.33
C ALA A 2 13.83 -1.47 -9.42
N ALA A 3 13.44 -0.31 -9.98
CA ALA A 3 13.22 0.90 -9.20
C ALA A 3 11.94 0.93 -8.34
N HIS A 4 11.03 -0.05 -8.45
CA HIS A 4 9.73 -0.02 -7.76
C HIS A 4 9.71 -0.76 -6.42
N VAL A 5 10.63 -1.70 -6.17
CA VAL A 5 10.61 -2.53 -4.96
C VAL A 5 11.55 -2.02 -3.86
N ASP A 6 12.61 -1.28 -4.20
CA ASP A 6 13.58 -0.79 -3.21
C ASP A 6 12.91 -0.02 -2.05
N PRO A 7 11.95 0.90 -2.29
CA PRO A 7 11.26 1.57 -1.19
C PRO A 7 10.43 0.61 -0.31
N LEU A 8 9.89 -0.47 -0.88
CA LEU A 8 9.11 -1.47 -0.16
C LEU A 8 10.00 -2.38 0.71
N VAL A 9 11.24 -2.63 0.27
CA VAL A 9 12.24 -3.33 1.07
C VAL A 9 12.75 -2.44 2.20
N VAL A 10 13.09 -1.17 1.91
CA VAL A 10 13.55 -0.21 2.93
C VAL A 10 12.49 0.02 4.00
N GLY A 11 11.22 0.13 3.59
CA GLY A 11 10.07 0.25 4.49
C GLY A 11 9.63 -1.04 5.17
N ARG A 12 10.35 -2.17 4.94
CA ARG A 12 10.04 -3.51 5.47
C ARG A 12 8.69 -4.10 5.06
N VAL A 13 7.93 -3.44 4.17
CA VAL A 13 6.68 -3.96 3.61
C VAL A 13 6.92 -5.31 2.94
N ILE A 14 7.99 -5.42 2.14
CA ILE A 14 8.52 -6.72 1.71
C ILE A 14 9.26 -7.34 2.90
N GLY A 15 8.79 -8.50 3.34
CA GLY A 15 9.26 -9.21 4.54
C GLY A 15 8.22 -9.21 5.65
N ASP A 16 7.68 -8.04 6.01
CA ASP A 16 6.69 -7.96 7.09
C ASP A 16 5.26 -8.27 6.63
N VAL A 17 4.90 -7.91 5.39
CA VAL A 17 3.52 -8.00 4.86
C VAL A 17 3.45 -8.90 3.63
N VAL A 18 4.40 -8.75 2.69
CA VAL A 18 4.41 -9.53 1.44
C VAL A 18 5.78 -10.13 1.16
N ASP A 19 5.81 -11.24 0.44
CA ASP A 19 7.05 -11.82 -0.09
C ASP A 19 7.65 -10.94 -1.19
N LEU A 20 8.95 -11.14 -1.48
CA LEU A 20 9.59 -10.48 -2.61
C LEU A 20 8.88 -10.86 -3.92
N PHE A 21 8.45 -9.85 -4.67
CA PHE A 21 7.75 -10.03 -5.92
C PHE A 21 8.30 -9.09 -7.01
N VAL A 22 7.97 -9.39 -8.26
CA VAL A 22 8.24 -8.51 -9.40
C VAL A 22 6.94 -7.77 -9.74
N PRO A 23 6.87 -6.43 -9.58
CA PRO A 23 5.68 -5.67 -9.96
C PRO A 23 5.40 -5.81 -11.47
N THR A 24 4.21 -6.29 -11.82
CA THR A 24 3.79 -6.52 -13.22
C THR A 24 2.64 -5.60 -13.65
N VAL A 25 1.90 -5.06 -12.70
CA VAL A 25 0.73 -4.22 -12.92
C VAL A 25 0.95 -2.85 -12.28
N ALA A 26 0.77 -1.79 -13.06
CA ALA A 26 0.83 -0.43 -12.55
C ALA A 26 -0.44 -0.08 -11.78
N MET A 27 -0.28 0.53 -10.62
CA MET A 27 -1.38 1.05 -9.81
C MET A 27 -1.04 2.46 -9.34
N SER A 28 -2.03 3.35 -9.30
CA SER A 28 -1.94 4.65 -8.65
C SER A 28 -3.08 4.81 -7.65
N VAL A 29 -2.79 5.39 -6.50
CA VAL A 29 -3.75 5.62 -5.42
C VAL A 29 -3.66 7.09 -5.01
N ARG A 30 -4.81 7.73 -4.77
CA ARG A 30 -4.90 9.14 -4.37
C ARG A 30 -5.91 9.32 -3.25
N PHE A 31 -5.53 10.04 -2.22
CA PHE A 31 -6.44 10.54 -1.18
C PHE A 31 -6.72 12.02 -1.41
N GLY A 32 -7.98 12.36 -1.73
CA GLY A 32 -8.35 13.73 -2.11
C GLY A 32 -7.54 14.24 -3.30
N THR A 33 -6.67 15.23 -3.08
CA THR A 33 -5.76 15.79 -4.09
C THR A 33 -4.33 15.28 -3.98
N LYS A 34 -4.02 14.41 -3.00
CA LYS A 34 -2.66 13.94 -2.72
C LYS A 34 -2.42 12.54 -3.30
N ASP A 35 -1.51 12.45 -4.25
CA ASP A 35 -1.03 11.18 -4.79
C ASP A 35 -0.21 10.42 -3.73
N LEU A 36 -0.48 9.13 -3.61
CA LEU A 36 0.24 8.24 -2.72
C LEU A 36 1.52 7.75 -3.40
N THR A 37 2.65 7.95 -2.72
CA THR A 37 3.95 7.39 -3.09
C THR A 37 4.54 6.63 -1.91
N ASN A 38 5.39 5.62 -2.18
CA ASN A 38 5.99 4.80 -1.12
C ASN A 38 6.75 5.67 -0.13
N GLY A 39 6.40 5.55 1.16
CA GLY A 39 7.01 6.30 2.26
C GLY A 39 6.51 7.74 2.45
N CYS A 40 5.53 8.21 1.67
CA CYS A 40 4.95 9.53 1.90
C CYS A 40 4.00 9.54 3.11
N GLU A 41 4.00 10.64 3.86
CA GLU A 41 3.10 10.81 4.99
C GLU A 41 1.73 11.34 4.54
N ILE A 42 0.66 10.61 4.86
CA ILE A 42 -0.72 11.03 4.65
C ILE A 42 -1.35 11.30 6.02
N LYS A 43 -1.90 12.50 6.21
CA LYS A 43 -2.60 12.84 7.46
C LYS A 43 -3.90 12.03 7.55
N PRO A 44 -4.28 11.50 8.71
CA PRO A 44 -5.54 10.77 8.89
C PRO A 44 -6.77 11.56 8.43
N SER A 45 -6.78 12.89 8.60
CA SER A 45 -7.87 13.75 8.12
C SER A 45 -8.05 13.76 6.60
N ILE A 46 -6.99 13.48 5.83
CA ILE A 46 -7.03 13.38 4.36
C ILE A 46 -7.43 11.97 3.94
N ALA A 47 -7.11 10.96 4.75
CA ALA A 47 -7.44 9.55 4.52
C ALA A 47 -8.75 9.11 5.19
N ALA A 48 -9.60 10.05 5.61
CA ALA A 48 -10.89 9.75 6.24
C ALA A 48 -11.89 9.14 5.24
N ASP A 49 -11.81 9.55 3.98
CA ASP A 49 -12.62 9.01 2.89
C ASP A 49 -11.81 7.97 2.06
N PRO A 50 -12.48 6.99 1.43
CA PRO A 50 -11.82 6.02 0.57
C PRO A 50 -11.02 6.68 -0.57
N PRO A 51 -9.84 6.14 -0.92
CA PRO A 51 -9.02 6.71 -1.98
C PRO A 51 -9.59 6.39 -3.37
N ALA A 52 -9.20 7.20 -4.35
CA ALA A 52 -9.32 6.83 -5.75
C ALA A 52 -8.16 5.91 -6.14
N ALA A 53 -8.46 4.69 -6.59
CA ALA A 53 -7.48 3.73 -7.08
C ALA A 53 -7.65 3.50 -8.59
N GLN A 54 -6.55 3.54 -9.32
CA GLN A 54 -6.50 3.16 -10.74
C GLN A 54 -5.52 2.00 -10.89
N ILE A 55 -5.98 0.91 -11.50
CA ILE A 55 -5.19 -0.29 -11.73
C ILE A 55 -5.13 -0.51 -13.24
N ALA A 56 -3.92 -0.64 -13.79
CA ALA A 56 -3.74 -0.98 -15.19
C ALA A 56 -4.13 -2.45 -15.41
N GLY A 57 -5.03 -2.70 -16.36
CA GLY A 57 -5.49 -4.05 -16.64
C GLY A 57 -6.27 -4.11 -17.94
N ARG A 58 -6.69 -5.31 -18.31
CA ARG A 58 -7.62 -5.57 -19.42
C ARG A 58 -9.05 -5.61 -18.89
N GLY A 59 -10.03 -5.48 -19.79
CA GLY A 59 -11.45 -5.42 -19.41
C GLY A 59 -11.96 -6.65 -18.65
N ASP A 60 -11.35 -7.81 -18.87
CA ASP A 60 -11.78 -9.08 -18.28
C ASP A 60 -10.95 -9.47 -17.05
N ASP A 61 -9.93 -8.68 -16.69
CA ASP A 61 -9.08 -8.95 -15.55
C ASP A 61 -9.82 -8.62 -14.25
N LEU A 62 -9.83 -9.54 -13.30
CA LEU A 62 -10.36 -9.32 -11.95
C LEU A 62 -9.20 -9.14 -10.99
N PHE A 63 -9.26 -8.08 -10.19
CA PHE A 63 -8.25 -7.74 -9.18
C PHE A 63 -8.87 -7.69 -7.80
N THR A 64 -8.04 -7.92 -6.78
CA THR A 64 -8.38 -7.67 -5.39
C THR A 64 -7.44 -6.60 -4.84
N LEU A 65 -8.01 -5.57 -4.23
CA LEU A 65 -7.28 -4.49 -3.56
C LEU A 65 -7.46 -4.65 -2.05
N VAL A 66 -6.36 -4.64 -1.30
CA VAL A 66 -6.33 -4.77 0.16
C VAL A 66 -5.59 -3.58 0.75
N MET A 67 -6.16 -3.00 1.82
CA MET A 67 -5.51 -1.99 2.65
C MET A 67 -5.41 -2.53 4.07
N THR A 68 -4.20 -2.62 4.60
CA THR A 68 -3.89 -3.26 5.89
C THR A 68 -2.85 -2.44 6.65
N ASP A 69 -2.94 -2.43 7.97
CA ASP A 69 -1.96 -1.82 8.87
C ASP A 69 -1.21 -2.92 9.64
N PRO A 70 0.08 -3.13 9.32
CA PRO A 70 0.90 -4.12 10.00
C PRO A 70 1.44 -3.62 11.35
N ASP A 71 1.24 -2.35 11.69
CA ASP A 71 1.85 -1.70 12.84
C ASP A 71 0.82 -1.43 13.94
N ALA A 72 -0.36 -2.07 13.91
CA ALA A 72 -1.39 -1.87 14.92
C ALA A 72 -1.08 -2.64 16.23
N PRO A 73 -1.25 -2.03 17.42
CA PRO A 73 -1.55 -0.61 17.68
C PRO A 73 -0.31 0.30 17.63
N SER A 74 0.89 -0.27 17.65
CA SER A 74 2.15 0.47 17.44
C SER A 74 3.18 -0.38 16.68
N PRO A 75 4.08 0.24 15.88
CA PRO A 75 5.11 -0.49 15.14
C PRO A 75 6.13 -1.21 16.05
N SER A 76 6.28 -0.76 17.31
CA SER A 76 7.17 -1.39 18.29
C SER A 76 6.54 -2.61 18.98
N GLU A 77 5.22 -2.63 19.11
CA GLU A 77 4.45 -3.70 19.74
C GLU A 77 3.19 -3.98 18.91
N PRO A 78 3.35 -4.60 17.71
CA PRO A 78 2.27 -4.75 16.75
C PRO A 78 1.37 -5.95 17.10
N SER A 79 0.81 -5.95 18.30
CA SER A 79 -0.01 -7.03 18.85
C SER A 79 -1.32 -7.28 18.09
N MET A 80 -1.75 -6.34 17.26
CA MET A 80 -2.93 -6.43 16.38
C MET A 80 -2.57 -6.52 14.90
N ARG A 81 -1.29 -6.78 14.57
CA ARG A 81 -0.88 -7.06 13.18
C ARG A 81 -1.63 -8.31 12.68
N GLU A 82 -2.32 -8.29 11.54
CA GLU A 82 -2.62 -7.15 10.66
C GLU A 82 -4.03 -6.58 10.91
N TRP A 83 -4.17 -5.25 10.90
CA TRP A 83 -5.46 -4.58 11.01
C TRP A 83 -6.00 -4.23 9.62
N LEU A 84 -7.11 -4.86 9.23
CA LEU A 84 -7.79 -4.59 7.97
C LEU A 84 -8.57 -3.27 8.05
N HIS A 85 -8.30 -2.35 7.10
CA HIS A 85 -8.97 -1.05 6.99
C HIS A 85 -10.30 -1.10 6.25
#